data_AF-A0A183UGG2-F1
#
_entry.id   AF-A0A183UGG2-F1
#
_cell.length_a   1.000
_cell.length_b   1.000
_cell.length_c   1.000
_cell.angle_alpha   90.00
_cell.angle_beta   90.00
_cell.angle_gamma   90.00
#
_symmetry.space_group_name_H-M   'P 1'
#
loop_
_entity.id
_entity.type
_entity.pdbx_description
1 polymer ?
#
loop_
_entity_poly.entity_id
_entity_poly.type
_entity_poly.pdbx_seq_one_letter_code
_entity_poly.pdbx_strand_id
1 'polypeptide(L)' 'MVLELDNCPQITDVSLDYMRQVRTMQRIDLYDCQNITKDAIKRFKTFKPDVEVHAYFAPATPPVSAQPVRNAICRCCVIL' A
#
# COMPACT_ATOMS: atom_id res chain seq x y z
N MET A 1 6.11 -17.40 6.96
CA MET A 1 6.06 -16.13 7.73
C MET A 1 5.16 -15.15 7.02
N VAL A 2 4.27 -14.48 7.75
CA VAL A 2 3.38 -13.42 7.24
C VAL A 2 3.96 -12.07 7.64
N LEU A 3 3.91 -11.08 6.75
CA LEU A 3 4.30 -9.70 7.01
C LEU A 3 3.11 -8.77 6.71
N GLU A 4 2.65 -8.03 7.72
CA GLU A 4 1.50 -7.14 7.61
C GLU A 4 1.99 -5.68 7.66
N LEU A 5 1.75 -4.93 6.58
CA LEU A 5 2.14 -3.54 6.42
C LEU A 5 0.95 -2.74 5.93
N ASP A 6 0.06 -2.42 6.85
CA ASP A 6 -1.15 -1.66 6.56
C ASP A 6 -0.94 -0.18 6.86
N ASN A 7 -1.49 0.68 6.01
CA ASN A 7 -1.48 2.14 6.15
C ASN A 7 -0.08 2.71 6.40
N CYS A 8 0.93 2.19 5.69
CA CYS A 8 2.32 2.61 5.82
C CYS A 8 2.70 3.56 4.67
N PRO A 9 2.54 4.90 4.81
CA PRO A 9 2.76 5.85 3.71
C PRO A 9 4.23 6.00 3.31
N GLN A 10 5.17 5.58 4.16
CA GLN A 10 6.61 5.66 3.86
C GLN A 10 7.16 4.41 3.17
N ILE A 11 6.36 3.36 3.05
CA ILE A 11 6.74 2.15 2.35
C ILE A 11 6.61 2.40 0.84
N THR A 12 7.70 2.14 0.11
CA THR A 12 7.82 2.41 -1.32
C THR A 12 8.23 1.15 -2.07
N ASP A 13 8.18 1.18 -3.40
CA ASP A 13 8.62 0.07 -4.25
C ASP A 13 9.98 -0.54 -3.87
N VAL A 14 10.90 0.27 -3.32
CA VAL A 14 12.23 -0.16 -2.87
C VAL A 14 12.15 -1.19 -1.74
N SER A 15 11.14 -1.11 -0.86
CA SER A 15 10.97 -2.08 0.23
C SER A 15 10.76 -3.50 -0.30
N LEU A 16 10.02 -3.64 -1.42
CA LEU A 16 9.78 -4.93 -2.05
C LEU A 16 11.07 -5.56 -2.60
N ASP A 17 12.01 -4.73 -3.07
CA ASP A 17 13.32 -5.22 -3.51
C ASP A 17 14.14 -5.81 -2.35
N TYR A 18 14.11 -5.19 -1.18
CA TYR A 18 14.74 -5.76 0.03
C TYR A 18 14.06 -7.05 0.48
N MET A 19 12.73 -7.12 0.40
CA MET A 19 11.94 -8.29 0.79
C MET A 19 12.21 -9.53 -0.08
N ARG A 20 12.77 -9.37 -1.28
CA ARG A 20 13.20 -10.51 -2.13
C ARG A 20 14.20 -11.42 -1.43
N GLN A 21 15.02 -10.88 -0.52
CA GLN A 21 16.04 -11.63 0.19
C GLN A 21 15.47 -12.54 1.29
N VAL A 22 14.23 -12.28 1.74
CA VAL A 22 13.58 -13.06 2.78
C VAL A 22 13.09 -14.39 2.21
N ARG A 23 13.70 -15.50 2.64
CA ARG A 23 13.41 -16.84 2.07
C ARG A 23 12.15 -17.50 2.62
N THR A 24 11.75 -17.17 3.84
CA THR A 24 10.68 -17.84 4.60
C THR A 24 9.33 -17.11 4.54
N MET A 25 9.25 -16.04 3.74
CA MET A 25 8.03 -15.27 3.54
C MET A 25 7.02 -16.11 2.75
N GLN A 26 5.78 -16.15 3.23
CA GLN A 26 4.67 -16.86 2.61
C GLN A 26 3.59 -15.88 2.14
N ARG A 27 3.40 -14.78 2.89
CA ARG A 27 2.38 -13.77 2.62
C ARG A 27 2.87 -12.38 3.01
N ILE A 28 2.46 -11.39 2.23
CA ILE A 28 2.64 -9.98 2.54
C ILE A 28 1.33 -9.21 2.30
N ASP A 29 0.91 -8.42 3.28
CA ASP A 29 -0.25 -7.54 3.22
C ASP A 29 0.24 -6.08 3.14
N LEU A 30 -0.24 -5.34 2.15
CA LEU A 30 0.18 -3.98 1.77
C LEU A 30 -1.04 -3.06 1.62
N TYR A 31 -2.00 -3.15 2.54
CA TYR A 31 -3.23 -2.35 2.44
C TYR A 31 -2.91 -0.86 2.62
N ASP A 32 -3.51 -0.02 1.78
CA ASP A 32 -3.37 1.44 1.77
C ASP A 32 -1.90 1.96 1.73
N CYS A 33 -0.97 1.15 1.22
CA CYS A 33 0.40 1.56 0.92
C CYS A 33 0.45 2.35 -0.40
N GLN A 34 0.15 3.65 -0.33
CA GLN A 34 -0.04 4.50 -1.52
C GLN A 34 1.20 4.67 -2.40
N ASN A 35 2.40 4.48 -1.84
CA ASN A 35 3.66 4.60 -2.56
C ASN A 35 4.19 3.25 -3.09
N ILE A 36 3.38 2.19 -3.02
CA ILE A 36 3.64 0.91 -3.69
C ILE A 36 2.86 0.87 -5.00
N THR A 37 3.55 0.56 -6.10
CA THR A 37 2.95 0.49 -7.44
C THR A 37 2.53 -0.94 -7.80
N LYS A 38 1.51 -1.06 -8.66
CA LYS A 38 1.09 -2.35 -9.23
C LYS A 38 2.24 -3.06 -9.96
N ASP A 39 3.11 -2.29 -10.63
CA ASP A 39 4.23 -2.84 -11.38
C ASP A 39 5.36 -3.34 -10.47
N ALA A 40 5.59 -2.71 -9.32
CA ALA A 40 6.49 -3.26 -8.31
C ALA A 40 5.97 -4.59 -7.75
N ILE A 41 4.67 -4.71 -7.46
CA ILE A 41 4.08 -6.00 -7.02
C ILE A 41 4.22 -7.07 -8.10
N LYS A 42 3.98 -6.75 -9.38
CA LYS A 42 4.19 -7.71 -10.48
C LYS A 42 5.65 -8.19 -10.52
N ARG A 43 6.61 -7.26 -10.47
CA ARG A 43 8.05 -7.60 -10.44
C ARG A 43 8.40 -8.47 -9.23
N PHE A 44 7.88 -8.13 -8.06
CA PHE A 44 8.07 -8.93 -6.84
C PHE A 44 7.55 -10.36 -7.02
N LYS A 45 6.34 -10.55 -7.57
CA LYS A 45 5.78 -11.88 -7.85
C LYS A 45 6.58 -12.67 -8.89
N THR A 46 7.23 -12.01 -9.85
CA THR A 46 8.16 -12.69 -10.76
C THR A 46 9.34 -13.32 -10.03
N PHE A 47 9.83 -12.66 -8.96
CA PHE A 47 10.94 -13.19 -8.16
C PHE A 47 10.51 -14.15 -7.05
N LYS A 48 9.31 -13.94 -6.50
CA LYS A 48 8.73 -14.76 -5.43
C LYS A 48 7.31 -15.20 -5.81
N PRO A 49 7.17 -16.15 -6.76
CA PRO A 49 5.86 -16.59 -7.24
C PRO A 49 5.04 -17.29 -6.14
N ASP A 50 5.72 -17.91 -5.17
CA ASP A 50 5.08 -18.63 -4.07
C ASP A 50 4.58 -17.73 -2.93
N VAL A 51 4.87 -16.42 -2.98
CA VAL A 51 4.43 -15.47 -1.96
C VAL A 51 3.07 -14.88 -2.33
N GLU A 52 2.09 -15.04 -1.44
CA GLU A 52 0.82 -14.36 -1.53
C GLU A 52 0.99 -12.87 -1.25
N VAL A 53 0.42 -12.02 -2.10
CA VAL A 53 0.45 -10.57 -1.93
C VAL A 53 -0.98 -10.07 -1.90
N HIS A 54 -1.36 -9.45 -0.78
CA HIS A 54 -2.63 -8.74 -0.66
C HIS A 54 -2.36 -7.25 -0.66
N ALA A 55 -2.98 -6.56 -1.62
CA ALA A 55 -2.91 -5.11 -1.72
C ALA A 55 -4.26 -4.61 -2.22
N TYR A 56 -4.72 -3.50 -1.66
CA TYR A 56 -5.87 -2.78 -2.19
C TYR A 56 -5.38 -1.54 -2.90
N PHE A 57 -5.57 -1.52 -4.21
CA PHE A 57 -5.37 -0.32 -5.01
C PHE A 57 -6.73 0.35 -5.14
N ALA A 58 -6.93 1.42 -4.38
CA ALA A 58 -8.12 2.25 -4.57
C ALA A 58 -8.20 2.66 -6.05
N PRO A 59 -9.38 2.54 -6.69
CA PRO A 59 -9.57 3.12 -8.00
C PRO A 59 -9.27 4.61 -7.92
N ALA A 60 -8.68 5.18 -8.99
CA ALA A 60 -8.43 6.60 -9.05
C ALA A 60 -9.73 7.33 -8.73
N THR A 61 -9.71 8.16 -7.67
CA THR A 61 -10.85 8.98 -7.33
C THR A 61 -11.14 9.82 -8.57
N PRO A 62 -12.34 9.74 -9.16
CA PRO A 62 -12.67 10.57 -10.31
C PRO A 62 -12.37 12.03 -9.95
N PRO A 63 -11.80 12.81 -10.87
CA PRO A 63 -11.41 14.19 -10.58
C PRO A 63 -12.63 14.91 -10.01
N VAL A 64 -12.46 15.47 -8.81
CA VAL A 64 -13.48 16.25 -8.13
C VAL A 64 -13.85 17.38 -9.10
N SER A 65 -15.05 17.33 -9.70
CA SER A 65 -15.57 18.50 -10.41
C SER A 65 -15.52 19.65 -9.41
N ALA A 66 -14.92 20.78 -9.79
CA ALA A 66 -14.50 21.84 -8.90
C ALA A 66 -15.61 22.25 -7.90
N GLN A 67 -15.64 21.62 -6.74
CA GLN A 67 -16.49 21.99 -5.63
C GLN A 67 -15.67 22.87 -4.70
N PRO A 68 -16.22 24.01 -4.25
CA PRO A 68 -15.47 25.01 -3.51
C PRO A 68 -14.93 24.41 -2.23
N VAL A 69 -13.65 24.70 -1.96
CA VAL A 69 -12.85 24.23 -0.83
C VAL A 69 -13.63 24.39 0.47
N ARG A 70 -14.20 23.31 0.97
CA ARG A 70 -14.81 23.30 2.30
C ARG A 70 -13.76 22.76 3.24
N ASN A 71 -13.30 23.62 4.13
CA ASN A 71 -12.30 23.33 5.17
C ASN A 71 -12.52 21.93 5.74
N ALA A 72 -11.60 21.02 5.44
CA ALA A 72 -11.65 19.64 5.91
C ALA A 72 -11.24 19.58 7.38
N ILE A 73 -12.14 20.01 8.26
CA ILE A 73 -12.03 19.76 9.70
C ILE A 73 -12.90 18.56 10.00
N CYS A 74 -12.27 17.43 10.33
CA CYS A 74 -12.96 16.23 10.77
C CYS A 74 -13.49 16.46 12.19
N ARG A 75 -14.82 16.53 12.38
CA ARG A 75 -15.45 16.73 13.71
C ARG A 75 -15.33 15.52 14.64
N CYS A 76 -14.64 14.46 14.22
CA CYS A 76 -14.47 13.21 14.98
C CYS A 76 -13.21 13.20 15.86
N CYS A 77 -12.26 14.11 15.65
CA CYS A 77 -11.03 14.19 16.43
C CYS A 77 -11.19 15.20 17.57
N VAL A 78 -11.66 14.76 18.73
CA VAL A 78 -11.37 15.47 19.98
C VAL A 78 -9.90 15.17 20.29
N ILE A 79 -9.03 16.16 20.13
CA ILE A 79 -7.70 16.14 20.75
C ILE A 79 -7.98 16.37 22.24
N LEU A 80 -7.69 15.36 23.08
CA LEU A 80 -7.67 15.51 24.53
C LEU A 80 -6.62 16.54 24.94
#